data_AF-A0A1K0IAC7-F1
#
_entry.id   AF-A0A1K0IAC7-F1
#
_cell.length_a   1.000
_cell.length_b   1.000
_cell.length_c   1.000
_cell.angle_alpha   90.00
_cell.angle_beta   90.00
_cell.angle_gamma   90.00
#
_symmetry.space_group_name_H-M   'P 1'
#
loop_
_entity.id
_entity.type
_entity.pdbx_description
1 polymer ?
#
loop_
_entity_poly.entity_id
_entity_poly.type
_entity_poly.pdbx_seq_one_letter_code
_entity_poly.pdbx_strand_id
1 'polypeptide(L)'
;MLALLAPRLGAVTVSVTGLDALPGLAVRADELKLEQVLLNLLGNALDAIAAAAPAQGHIDLDVLTEGHAVTIVVRDNGTGIAPQALPRLFEPFFTTKETGQGLGLGLAISSSIVREFGGQLSVANVPGGGAQFTLVLARAPAIDPAPSVSASQ
;
A
#
# COMPACT_ATOMS: atom_id res chain seq x y z
N MET A 1 -2.35 3.37 11.94
CA MET A 1 -1.56 2.69 10.89
C MET A 1 -0.27 1.98 11.35
N LEU A 2 0.90 2.63 11.53
CA LEU A 2 2.19 1.94 11.78
C LEU A 2 2.26 1.12 13.10
N ALA A 3 1.61 1.59 14.17
CA ALA A 3 1.60 0.89 15.46
C ALA A 3 0.99 -0.52 15.40
N LEU A 4 0.07 -0.76 14.45
CA LEU A 4 -0.58 -2.06 14.28
C LEU A 4 0.36 -3.10 13.66
N LEU A 5 1.38 -2.64 12.92
CA LEU A 5 2.38 -3.46 12.26
C LEU A 5 3.69 -3.53 13.06
N ALA A 6 3.87 -2.67 14.06
CA ALA A 6 5.08 -2.58 14.87
C ALA A 6 5.62 -3.93 15.38
N PRO A 7 4.79 -4.87 15.87
CA PRO A 7 5.28 -6.18 16.31
C PRO A 7 5.88 -7.03 15.17
N ARG A 8 5.46 -6.79 13.93
CA ARG A 8 5.85 -7.53 12.73
C ARG A 8 6.99 -6.86 11.97
N LEU A 9 7.34 -5.61 12.30
CA LEU A 9 8.39 -4.86 11.62
C LEU A 9 9.77 -5.49 11.87
N GLY A 10 10.08 -5.98 13.07
CA GLY A 10 11.37 -6.61 13.34
C GLY A 10 12.57 -5.76 12.86
N ALA A 11 13.36 -6.31 11.93
CA ALA A 11 14.48 -5.62 11.27
C ALA A 11 14.13 -4.97 9.91
N VAL A 12 12.86 -4.92 9.55
CA VAL A 12 12.37 -4.31 8.30
C VAL A 12 12.35 -2.80 8.43
N THR A 13 13.03 -2.13 7.51
CA THR A 13 12.99 -0.66 7.40
C THR A 13 11.82 -0.25 6.52
N VAL A 14 11.03 0.74 6.95
CA VAL A 14 9.98 1.32 6.12
C VAL A 14 10.36 2.74 5.78
N SER A 15 10.49 3.03 4.49
CA SER A 15 10.77 4.37 3.98
C SER A 15 9.51 4.95 3.33
N VAL A 16 9.32 6.26 3.43
CA VAL A 16 8.20 6.96 2.78
C VAL A 16 8.76 8.18 2.06
N THR A 17 8.46 8.33 0.77
CA THR A 17 8.94 9.44 -0.05
C THR A 17 7.80 10.12 -0.80
N GLY A 18 8.01 11.38 -1.21
CA GLY A 18 7.08 12.15 -2.04
C GLY A 18 5.95 12.87 -1.28
N LEU A 19 5.62 12.46 -0.05
CA LEU A 19 4.60 13.12 0.78
C LEU A 19 5.00 14.54 1.21
N ASP A 20 6.25 14.75 1.60
CA ASP A 20 6.74 16.06 2.08
C ASP A 20 6.70 17.15 0.99
N ALA A 21 6.78 16.74 -0.28
CA ALA A 21 6.72 17.64 -1.43
C ALA A 21 5.28 18.00 -1.84
N LEU A 22 4.27 17.43 -1.19
CA LEU A 22 2.86 17.54 -1.57
C LEU A 22 1.96 18.01 -0.40
N PRO A 23 2.21 19.21 0.16
CA PRO A 23 1.34 19.75 1.20
C PRO A 23 -0.09 19.93 0.70
N GLY A 24 -1.08 19.48 1.47
CA GLY A 24 -2.50 19.55 1.08
C GLY A 24 -2.95 18.49 0.07
N LEU A 25 -2.12 17.46 -0.18
CA LEU A 25 -2.54 16.29 -0.97
C LEU A 25 -3.72 15.61 -0.30
N ALA A 26 -4.80 15.46 -1.06
CA ALA A 26 -6.00 14.76 -0.63
C ALA A 26 -6.50 13.87 -1.75
N VAL A 27 -7.15 12.77 -1.38
CA VAL A 27 -7.87 11.86 -2.28
C VAL A 27 -9.30 11.71 -1.77
N ARG A 28 -10.23 11.42 -2.68
CA ARG A 28 -11.61 11.08 -2.29
C ARG A 28 -11.66 9.61 -1.92
N ALA A 29 -11.62 9.29 -0.63
CA ALA A 29 -11.71 7.94 -0.11
C ALA A 29 -12.39 7.92 1.26
N ASP A 30 -12.98 6.78 1.62
CA ASP A 30 -13.29 6.48 3.01
C ASP A 30 -11.97 6.15 3.73
N GLU A 31 -11.70 6.88 4.81
CA GLU A 31 -10.42 6.82 5.54
C GLU A 31 -10.13 5.41 6.09
N LEU A 32 -11.13 4.77 6.69
CA LEU A 32 -10.96 3.44 7.31
C LEU A 32 -10.73 2.37 6.24
N LYS A 33 -11.46 2.44 5.13
CA LYS A 33 -11.28 1.53 4.00
C LYS A 33 -9.93 1.73 3.32
N LEU A 34 -9.46 2.96 3.14
CA LEU A 34 -8.13 3.23 2.59
C LEU A 34 -7.03 2.73 3.54
N GLU A 35 -7.16 2.96 4.85
CA GLU A 35 -6.23 2.40 5.84
C GLU A 35 -6.20 0.86 5.75
N GLN A 36 -7.36 0.20 5.60
CA GLN A 36 -7.43 -1.25 5.44
C GLN A 36 -6.69 -1.75 4.18
N VAL A 37 -6.78 -1.02 3.06
CA VAL A 37 -6.01 -1.33 1.84
C VAL A 37 -4.52 -1.24 2.14
N LEU A 38 -4.06 -0.13 2.71
CA LEU A 38 -2.64 0.10 2.99
C LEU A 38 -2.08 -0.93 3.99
N LEU A 39 -2.81 -1.23 5.06
CA LEU A 39 -2.43 -2.26 6.04
C LEU A 39 -2.32 -3.64 5.39
N ASN A 40 -3.21 -3.97 4.45
CA ASN A 40 -3.15 -5.23 3.73
C ASN A 40 -1.92 -5.30 2.80
N LEU A 41 -1.61 -4.22 2.07
CA LEU A 41 -0.42 -4.17 1.20
C LEU A 41 0.87 -4.30 2.03
N LEU A 42 0.98 -3.54 3.11
CA LEU A 42 2.13 -3.60 4.03
C LEU A 42 2.23 -4.98 4.71
N GLY A 43 1.12 -5.58 5.10
CA GLY A 43 1.09 -6.93 5.67
C GLY A 43 1.61 -7.98 4.69
N ASN A 44 1.23 -7.88 3.41
CA ASN A 44 1.72 -8.80 2.37
C ASN A 44 3.21 -8.60 2.07
N ALA A 45 3.70 -7.35 2.06
CA ALA A 45 5.11 -7.05 1.93
C ALA A 45 5.93 -7.65 3.09
N LEU A 46 5.46 -7.50 4.34
CA LEU A 46 6.11 -8.09 5.51
C LEU A 46 6.17 -9.62 5.44
N ASP A 47 5.09 -10.27 4.98
CA ASP A 47 5.08 -11.72 4.79
C ASP A 47 6.07 -12.17 3.71
N ALA A 48 6.15 -11.44 2.59
CA ALA A 48 7.08 -11.73 1.51
C ALA A 48 8.54 -11.54 1.95
N ILE A 49 8.84 -10.51 2.75
CA ILE A 49 10.16 -10.26 3.31
C ILE A 49 10.54 -11.33 4.33
N ALA A 50 9.62 -11.71 5.22
CA ALA A 50 9.84 -12.77 6.19
C ALA A 50 10.17 -14.11 5.51
N ALA A 51 9.50 -14.43 4.40
CA ALA A 51 9.77 -15.62 3.61
C ALA A 51 11.10 -15.57 2.84
N ALA A 52 11.50 -14.40 2.34
CA ALA A 52 12.77 -14.22 1.64
C ALA A 52 13.98 -14.21 2.58
N ALA A 53 13.78 -13.78 3.83
CA ALA A 53 14.82 -13.62 4.85
C ALA A 53 16.09 -12.88 4.34
N PRO A 54 15.95 -11.69 3.71
CA PRO A 54 17.11 -10.93 3.25
C PRO A 54 17.95 -10.44 4.44
N ALA A 55 19.22 -10.12 4.18
CA ALA A 55 20.11 -9.53 5.19
C ALA A 55 19.54 -8.22 5.78
N GLN A 56 18.81 -7.45 4.96
CA GLN A 56 18.05 -6.28 5.38
C GLN A 56 16.72 -6.23 4.61
N GLY A 57 15.61 -6.31 5.33
CA GLY A 57 14.27 -6.12 4.76
C GLY A 57 13.95 -4.65 4.60
N HIS A 58 13.33 -4.27 3.49
CA HIS A 58 12.84 -2.91 3.29
C HIS A 58 11.49 -2.87 2.56
N ILE A 59 10.69 -1.88 2.93
CA ILE A 59 9.47 -1.49 2.24
C ILE A 59 9.57 -0.01 1.92
N ASP A 60 9.45 0.33 0.64
CA ASP A 60 9.43 1.71 0.16
C ASP A 60 8.00 2.11 -0.21
N LEU A 61 7.54 3.24 0.32
CA LEU A 61 6.27 3.85 -0.02
C LEU A 61 6.52 5.15 -0.76
N ASP A 62 6.25 5.17 -2.06
CA ASP A 62 6.38 6.38 -2.87
C ASP A 62 5.01 6.95 -3.19
N VAL A 63 4.84 8.25 -2.94
CA VAL A 63 3.62 8.98 -3.31
C VAL A 63 3.94 9.95 -4.44
N LEU A 64 3.27 9.77 -5.58
CA LEU A 64 3.43 10.59 -6.76
C LEU A 64 2.09 11.24 -7.13
N THR A 65 2.16 12.41 -7.77
CA THR A 65 0.99 13.06 -8.35
C THR A 65 1.20 13.28 -9.83
N GLU A 66 0.18 12.96 -10.61
CA GLU A 66 0.17 13.18 -12.06
C GLU A 66 -1.22 13.70 -12.45
N GLY A 67 -1.31 14.99 -12.78
CA GLY A 67 -2.57 15.66 -13.10
C GLY A 67 -3.63 15.49 -12.00
N HIS A 68 -4.67 14.72 -12.32
CA HIS A 68 -5.81 14.45 -11.45
C HIS A 68 -5.71 13.12 -10.68
N ALA A 69 -4.56 12.45 -10.73
CA ALA A 69 -4.33 11.18 -10.05
C ALA A 69 -3.27 11.32 -8.95
N VAL A 70 -3.47 10.54 -7.89
CA VAL A 70 -2.48 10.25 -6.86
C VAL A 70 -2.10 8.79 -6.98
N THR A 71 -0.81 8.52 -7.07
CA THR A 71 -0.27 7.16 -7.17
C THR A 71 0.51 6.87 -5.89
N ILE A 72 0.13 5.81 -5.19
CA ILE A 72 0.83 5.26 -4.05
C ILE A 72 1.47 3.96 -4.50
N VAL A 73 2.79 3.89 -4.45
CA VAL A 73 3.57 2.70 -4.75
C VAL A 73 4.03 2.09 -3.44
N VAL A 74 3.76 0.79 -3.23
CA VAL A 74 4.30 0.02 -2.12
C VAL A 74 5.23 -1.04 -2.72
N ARG A 75 6.52 -0.90 -2.46
CA ARG A 75 7.56 -1.80 -2.96
C ARG A 75 8.23 -2.53 -1.82
N ASP A 76 8.46 -3.82 -1.96
CA ASP A 76 9.22 -4.63 -1.01
C ASP A 76 10.42 -5.31 -1.70
N ASN A 77 11.33 -5.85 -0.90
CA ASN A 77 12.43 -6.71 -1.36
C ASN A 77 12.27 -8.17 -0.93
N GLY A 78 11.02 -8.63 -0.82
CA GLY A 78 10.69 -10.01 -0.48
C GLY A 78 10.86 -10.97 -1.65
N THR A 79 10.14 -12.10 -1.58
CA THR A 79 10.20 -13.17 -2.59
C THR A 79 9.62 -12.78 -3.95
N GLY A 80 8.92 -11.65 -4.02
CA GLY A 80 8.08 -11.30 -5.17
C GLY A 80 6.89 -12.25 -5.32
N ILE A 81 6.29 -12.27 -6.51
CA ILE A 81 5.09 -13.05 -6.82
C ILE A 81 5.42 -14.05 -7.92
N ALA A 82 5.08 -15.32 -7.69
CA ALA A 82 5.27 -16.34 -8.71
C ALA A 82 4.46 -16.00 -9.98
N PRO A 83 5.02 -16.16 -11.21
CA PRO A 83 4.34 -15.79 -12.45
C PRO A 83 2.95 -16.42 -12.61
N GLN A 84 2.78 -17.67 -12.15
CA GLN A 84 1.51 -18.39 -12.15
C GLN A 84 0.47 -17.85 -11.16
N ALA A 85 0.90 -17.10 -10.14
CA ALA A 85 0.01 -16.50 -9.13
C ALA A 85 -0.48 -15.11 -9.55
N LEU A 86 0.30 -14.37 -10.34
CA LEU A 86 -0.04 -12.99 -10.78
C LEU A 86 -1.46 -12.84 -11.36
N PRO A 87 -1.95 -13.72 -12.27
CA PRO A 87 -3.28 -13.55 -12.88
C PRO A 87 -4.42 -13.72 -11.88
N ARG A 88 -4.17 -14.45 -10.79
CA ARG A 88 -5.17 -14.89 -9.81
C ARG A 88 -5.09 -14.13 -8.49
N LEU A 89 -4.10 -13.26 -8.34
CA LEU A 89 -3.76 -12.62 -7.07
C LEU A 89 -4.90 -11.79 -6.47
N PHE A 90 -5.81 -11.31 -7.32
CA PHE A 90 -6.99 -10.54 -6.91
C PHE A 90 -8.28 -11.38 -6.88
N GLU A 91 -8.22 -12.68 -7.16
CA GLU A 91 -9.37 -13.59 -7.00
C GLU A 91 -9.68 -13.80 -5.52
N PRO A 92 -10.95 -13.77 -5.10
CA PRO A 92 -11.34 -14.14 -3.74
C PRO A 92 -10.86 -15.54 -3.38
N PHE A 93 -10.38 -15.71 -2.15
CA PHE A 93 -9.89 -16.97 -1.58
C PHE A 93 -8.58 -17.51 -2.18
N PHE A 94 -8.02 -16.84 -3.18
CA PHE A 94 -6.70 -17.20 -3.69
C PHE A 94 -5.62 -16.78 -2.68
N THR A 95 -4.78 -17.73 -2.27
CA THR A 95 -3.65 -17.48 -1.39
C THR A 95 -2.53 -18.46 -1.69
N THR A 96 -1.29 -17.99 -1.60
CA THR A 96 -0.08 -18.83 -1.65
C THR A 96 0.46 -19.13 -0.25
N LYS A 97 -0.19 -18.60 0.79
CA LYS A 97 0.18 -18.82 2.19
C LYS A 97 -0.31 -20.19 2.67
N GLU A 98 0.35 -20.74 3.69
CA GLU A 98 -0.06 -21.99 4.32
C GLU A 98 -1.49 -21.92 4.87
N THR A 99 -2.16 -23.07 4.94
CA THR A 99 -3.51 -23.20 5.48
C THR A 99 -3.59 -22.60 6.89
N GLY A 100 -4.43 -21.58 7.06
CA GLY A 100 -4.63 -20.88 8.34
C GLY A 100 -3.85 -19.57 8.49
N GLN A 101 -2.91 -19.23 7.60
CA GLN A 101 -2.16 -17.97 7.64
C GLN A 101 -2.78 -16.82 6.83
N GLY A 102 -3.97 -17.05 6.27
CA GLY A 102 -4.76 -16.03 5.59
C GLY A 102 -5.87 -16.62 4.74
N LEU A 103 -7.03 -15.97 4.72
CA LEU A 103 -8.20 -16.43 3.97
C LEU A 103 -8.11 -16.18 2.45
N GLY A 104 -7.02 -15.57 1.96
CA GLY A 104 -6.89 -15.17 0.55
C GLY A 104 -7.86 -14.06 0.14
N LEU A 105 -8.36 -13.27 1.10
CA LEU A 105 -9.35 -12.21 0.84
C LEU A 105 -8.75 -10.82 0.75
N GLY A 106 -7.56 -10.60 1.32
CA GLY A 106 -7.00 -9.26 1.52
C GLY A 106 -6.88 -8.44 0.23
N LEU A 107 -6.26 -9.00 -0.82
CA LEU A 107 -6.07 -8.30 -2.09
C LEU A 107 -7.35 -8.17 -2.92
N ALA A 108 -8.26 -9.16 -2.84
CA ALA A 108 -9.57 -9.07 -3.48
C ALA A 108 -10.43 -7.95 -2.87
N ILE A 109 -10.46 -7.86 -1.53
CA ILE A 109 -11.11 -6.76 -0.79
C ILE A 109 -10.44 -5.44 -1.13
N SER A 110 -9.11 -5.40 -1.14
CA SER A 110 -8.36 -4.17 -1.46
C SER A 110 -8.69 -3.66 -2.87
N SER A 111 -8.70 -4.55 -3.87
CA SER A 111 -9.08 -4.21 -5.25
C SER A 111 -10.51 -3.69 -5.35
N SER A 112 -11.43 -4.29 -4.58
CA SER A 112 -12.84 -3.88 -4.55
C SER A 112 -13.03 -2.49 -3.93
N ILE A 113 -12.37 -2.23 -2.79
CA ILE A 113 -12.37 -0.91 -2.12
C ILE A 113 -11.79 0.16 -3.06
N VAL A 114 -10.66 -0.13 -3.70
CA VAL A 114 -10.02 0.85 -4.58
C VAL A 114 -10.89 1.18 -5.80
N ARG A 115 -11.59 0.17 -6.35
CA ARG A 115 -12.59 0.38 -7.42
C ARG A 115 -13.80 1.19 -6.94
N GLU A 116 -14.24 1.02 -5.69
CA GLU A 116 -15.31 1.83 -5.09
C GLU A 116 -14.94 3.34 -5.08
N PHE A 117 -13.65 3.65 -4.92
CA PHE A 117 -13.13 5.02 -5.02
C PHE A 117 -12.87 5.50 -6.46
N GLY A 118 -13.21 4.69 -7.47
CA GLY A 118 -12.91 4.98 -8.88
C GLY A 118 -11.44 4.83 -9.24
N GLY A 119 -10.65 4.17 -8.39
CA GLY A 119 -9.22 3.95 -8.58
C GLY A 119 -8.86 2.60 -9.18
N GLN A 120 -7.56 2.32 -9.21
CA GLN A 120 -7.00 1.05 -9.69
C GLN A 120 -5.90 0.54 -8.76
N LEU A 121 -5.91 -0.76 -8.47
CA LEU A 121 -4.83 -1.47 -7.80
C LEU A 121 -4.19 -2.45 -8.79
N SER A 122 -2.87 -2.37 -8.95
CA SER A 122 -2.09 -3.25 -9.83
C SER A 122 -0.83 -3.74 -9.13
N VAL A 123 -0.18 -4.75 -9.72
CA VAL A 123 1.00 -5.38 -9.14
C VAL A 123 1.98 -5.82 -10.22
N ALA A 124 3.27 -5.73 -9.93
CA ALA A 124 4.35 -6.28 -10.74
C ALA A 124 5.50 -6.78 -9.85
N ASN A 125 6.34 -7.66 -10.37
CA ASN A 125 7.61 -7.99 -9.72
C ASN A 125 8.65 -6.91 -10.02
N VAL A 126 9.55 -6.68 -9.07
CA VAL A 126 10.66 -5.74 -9.22
C VAL A 126 11.90 -6.45 -9.76
N PRO A 127 12.62 -5.88 -10.75
CA PRO A 127 13.92 -6.39 -11.15
C PRO A 127 14.88 -6.44 -9.97
N GLY A 128 15.43 -7.62 -9.67
CA GLY A 128 16.32 -7.83 -8.51
C GLY A 128 15.63 -8.41 -7.26
N GLY A 129 14.31 -8.61 -7.28
CA GLY A 129 13.55 -9.27 -6.21
C GLY A 129 12.46 -8.38 -5.60
N GLY A 130 11.44 -9.01 -5.02
CA GLY A 130 10.31 -8.33 -4.39
C GLY A 130 9.15 -8.00 -5.33
N ALA A 131 8.10 -7.42 -4.74
CA ALA A 131 6.90 -6.99 -5.44
C ALA A 131 6.67 -5.49 -5.34
N GLN A 132 5.94 -4.94 -6.31
CA GLN A 132 5.48 -3.57 -6.34
C GLN A 132 3.98 -3.55 -6.54
N PHE A 133 3.24 -3.10 -5.53
CA PHE A 133 1.84 -2.75 -5.65
C PHE A 133 1.70 -1.26 -6.00
N THR A 134 0.85 -0.96 -6.98
CA THR A 134 0.60 0.42 -7.42
C THR A 134 -0.89 0.72 -7.27
N LEU A 135 -1.20 1.64 -6.37
CA LEU A 135 -2.54 2.14 -6.06
C LEU A 135 -2.73 3.51 -6.69
N VAL A 136 -3.66 3.65 -7.62
CA VAL A 136 -4.02 4.90 -8.28
C VAL A 136 -5.39 5.35 -7.78
N LEU A 137 -5.48 6.58 -7.29
CA LEU A 137 -6.71 7.19 -6.78
C LEU A 137 -6.94 8.57 -7.43
N ALA A 138 -8.21 8.98 -7.50
CA ALA A 138 -8.54 10.33 -7.94
C ALA A 138 -8.10 11.36 -6.88
N ARG A 139 -7.32 12.34 -7.32
CA ARG A 139 -6.90 13.49 -6.51
C ARG A 139 -8.13 14.32 -6.16
N ALA A 140 -8.34 14.58 -4.88
CA ALA A 140 -9.31 15.55 -4.43
C ALA A 140 -8.76 16.97 -4.64
N PRO A 141 -9.63 17.99 -4.78
CA PRO A 141 -9.20 19.37 -4.68
C PRO A 141 -8.36 19.55 -3.41
N ALA A 142 -7.29 20.33 -3.49
CA ALA A 142 -6.45 20.60 -2.32
C ALA A 142 -7.36 21.07 -1.17
N ILE A 143 -7.27 20.39 -0.04
CA ILE A 143 -7.89 20.89 1.18
C ILE A 143 -6.98 22.03 1.62
N ASP A 144 -7.46 23.27 1.53
CA ASP A 144 -6.74 24.39 2.15
C ASP A 144 -6.49 24.00 3.61
N PRO A 145 -5.24 24.09 4.11
CA PRO A 145 -5.00 23.88 5.53
C PRO A 145 -5.93 24.83 6.27
N ALA A 146 -6.74 24.28 7.18
CA ALA A 146 -7.78 25.01 7.90
C ALA A 146 -7.24 26.40 8.31
N PRO A 147 -8.02 27.49 8.13
CA PRO A 147 -7.53 28.82 8.45
C PRO A 147 -6.99 28.81 9.87
N SER A 148 -5.70 29.11 10.01
CA SER A 148 -5.05 29.29 11.29
C SER A 148 -5.94 30.23 12.10
N VAL A 149 -6.52 29.72 13.19
CA VAL A 149 -7.34 30.52 14.09
C VAL A 149 -6.45 31.64 14.59
N SER A 150 -6.61 32.81 13.99
CA SER A 150 -5.93 34.02 14.43
C SER A 150 -6.56 34.34 15.78
N ALA A 151 -5.83 34.00 16.85
CA ALA A 151 -6.14 34.45 18.19
C ALA A 151 -6.18 35.98 18.14
N SER A 152 -7.39 36.53 18.07
CA SER A 152 -7.62 37.95 18.26
C SER A 152 -7.64 38.19 19.77
N GLN A 153 -6.87 39.20 20.13
CA GLN A 153 -6.60 39.73 21.47
C GLN A 153 -7.88 40.01 22.27
#